data_AF-A0A0T5ZR35-F1
#
_entry.id   AF-A0A0T5ZR35-F1
#
_cell.length_a   1.000
_cell.length_b   1.000
_cell.length_c   1.000
_cell.angle_alpha   90.00
_cell.angle_beta   90.00
_cell.angle_gamma   90.00
#
_symmetry.space_group_name_H-M   'P 1'
#
loop_
_entity.id
_entity.type
_entity.pdbx_description
1 polymer ?
#
loop_
_entity_poly.entity_id
_entity_poly.type
_entity_poly.pdbx_seq_one_letter_code
_entity_poly.pdbx_strand_id
1 'polypeptide(L)'
;MFTKNKIKEIFSKTKGHCHFCGDPLILERYGWKDLDDLDGAWETDHIIQKGKGGRKEAENCLPACLRCNRLRWHRKGNDLRDLILLGLIAKDEIKKGSYIGKEVLKLKDKRIEVNKKRRRNIS
;
A
#
# COMPACT_ATOMS: atom_id res chain seq x y z
N MET A 1 -18.53 5.55 6.36
CA MET A 1 -18.10 4.30 5.70
C MET A 1 -18.69 4.29 4.29
N PHE A 2 -18.04 3.72 3.27
CA PHE A 2 -18.66 3.62 1.94
C PHE A 2 -19.82 2.61 1.96
N THR A 3 -20.86 2.84 1.17
CA THR A 3 -21.93 1.85 0.95
C THR A 3 -21.40 0.70 0.08
N LYS A 4 -22.08 -0.46 0.11
CA LYS A 4 -21.70 -1.61 -0.74
C LYS A 4 -21.65 -1.25 -2.23
N ASN A 5 -22.59 -0.42 -2.70
CA ASN A 5 -22.61 0.05 -4.09
C ASN A 5 -21.38 0.91 -4.42
N LYS A 6 -21.00 1.84 -3.55
CA LYS A 6 -19.79 2.65 -3.74
C LYS A 6 -18.51 1.81 -3.70
N ILE A 7 -18.46 0.77 -2.85
CA ILE A 7 -17.32 -0.17 -2.83
C ILE A 7 -17.20 -0.89 -4.17
N LYS A 8 -18.30 -1.41 -4.71
CA LYS A 8 -18.33 -2.06 -6.04
C LYS A 8 -17.92 -1.10 -7.15
N GLU A 9 -18.39 0.14 -7.10
CA GLU A 9 -18.04 1.19 -8.06
C GLU A 9 -16.52 1.44 -8.07
N ILE A 10 -15.92 1.68 -6.90
CA ILE A 10 -14.48 1.90 -6.76
C ILE A 10 -13.70 0.67 -7.24
N PHE A 11 -14.09 -0.54 -6.83
CA PHE A 11 -13.46 -1.79 -7.26
C PHE A 11 -13.47 -1.96 -8.79
N SER A 12 -14.56 -1.56 -9.43
CA SER A 12 -14.75 -1.73 -10.87
C SER A 12 -13.87 -0.79 -11.71
N LYS A 13 -13.39 0.33 -11.14
CA LYS A 13 -12.50 1.28 -11.84
C LYS A 13 -11.23 0.66 -12.38
N THR A 14 -10.77 -0.44 -11.76
CA THR A 14 -9.55 -1.16 -12.15
C THR A 14 -9.86 -2.61 -12.51
N LYS A 15 -11.13 -2.94 -12.79
CA LYS A 15 -11.59 -4.31 -13.03
C LYS A 15 -11.14 -5.28 -11.92
N GLY A 16 -11.15 -4.83 -10.67
CA GLY A 16 -10.75 -5.66 -9.53
C GLY A 16 -9.25 -5.87 -9.36
N HIS A 17 -8.41 -4.94 -9.80
CA HIS A 17 -6.96 -5.00 -9.59
C HIS A 17 -6.47 -3.84 -8.74
N CYS A 18 -5.37 -4.02 -8.02
CA CYS A 18 -4.72 -2.93 -7.30
C CYS A 18 -4.23 -1.89 -8.31
N HIS A 19 -4.60 -0.62 -8.11
CA HIS A 19 -4.19 0.45 -9.03
C HIS A 19 -2.68 0.74 -9.00
N PHE A 20 -1.95 0.28 -7.97
CA PHE A 20 -0.50 0.43 -7.86
C PHE A 20 0.30 -0.74 -8.43
N CYS A 21 0.04 -1.97 -7.98
CA CYS A 21 0.84 -3.14 -8.36
C CYS A 21 0.19 -4.01 -9.44
N GLY A 22 -1.11 -3.84 -9.70
CA GLY A 22 -1.85 -4.68 -10.63
C GLY A 22 -2.27 -6.05 -10.06
N ASP A 23 -1.95 -6.38 -8.81
CA ASP A 23 -2.39 -7.65 -8.21
C ASP A 23 -3.93 -7.75 -8.16
N PRO A 24 -4.50 -8.95 -8.36
CA PRO A 24 -5.94 -9.16 -8.27
C PRO A 24 -6.46 -8.93 -6.85
N LEU A 25 -7.66 -8.36 -6.76
CA LEU A 25 -8.36 -8.04 -5.52
C LEU A 25 -9.64 -8.88 -5.40
N ILE A 26 -10.04 -9.20 -4.17
CA ILE A 26 -11.30 -9.87 -3.88
C ILE A 26 -12.27 -8.83 -3.31
N LEU A 27 -13.40 -8.59 -3.99
CA LEU A 27 -14.36 -7.55 -3.64
C LEU A 27 -14.80 -7.63 -2.16
N GLU A 28 -15.04 -8.86 -1.68
CA GLU A 28 -15.49 -9.18 -0.32
C GLU A 28 -14.40 -8.95 0.73
N ARG A 29 -13.12 -8.92 0.33
CA ARG A 29 -11.98 -8.62 1.21
C ARG A 29 -11.70 -7.11 1.31
N TYR A 30 -12.70 -6.27 1.06
CA TYR A 30 -12.63 -4.84 1.35
C TYR A 30 -12.58 -4.59 2.86
N GLY A 31 -11.57 -3.84 3.33
CA GLY A 31 -11.40 -3.54 4.76
C GLY A 31 -11.10 -4.78 5.62
N TRP A 32 -10.47 -5.79 5.01
CA TRP A 32 -10.08 -7.03 5.66
C TRP A 32 -9.22 -6.80 6.91
N LYS A 33 -9.53 -7.52 7.98
CA LYS A 33 -8.94 -7.31 9.32
C LYS A 33 -7.85 -8.31 9.68
N ASP A 34 -7.84 -9.48 9.05
CA ASP A 34 -6.77 -10.44 9.25
C ASP A 34 -5.49 -9.88 8.61
N LEU A 35 -4.48 -9.64 9.45
CA LEU A 35 -3.22 -9.03 9.05
C LEU A 35 -2.18 -10.05 8.58
N ASP A 36 -2.46 -11.34 8.76
CA ASP A 36 -1.60 -12.45 8.39
C ASP A 36 -1.96 -12.99 7.00
N ASP A 37 -3.23 -12.91 6.58
CA ASP A 37 -3.68 -13.11 5.19
C ASP A 37 -4.12 -11.78 4.55
N LEU A 38 -3.22 -11.19 3.75
CA LEU A 38 -3.47 -9.95 3.02
C LEU A 38 -3.76 -10.18 1.52
N ASP A 39 -3.91 -11.42 1.08
CA ASP A 39 -4.06 -11.70 -0.36
C ASP A 39 -5.45 -11.28 -0.85
N GLY A 40 -5.50 -10.57 -1.97
CA GLY A 40 -6.73 -9.95 -2.47
C GLY A 40 -7.38 -8.92 -1.54
N ALA A 41 -6.82 -8.65 -0.36
CA ALA A 41 -7.34 -7.71 0.61
C ALA A 41 -6.99 -6.27 0.21
N TRP A 42 -7.98 -5.37 0.32
CA TRP A 42 -7.85 -4.03 -0.22
C TRP A 42 -8.65 -2.98 0.53
N GLU A 43 -8.28 -1.73 0.29
CA GLU A 43 -8.94 -0.55 0.83
C GLU A 43 -9.02 0.54 -0.26
N THR A 44 -9.82 1.57 0.03
CA THR A 44 -9.86 2.76 -0.82
C THR A 44 -8.61 3.61 -0.60
N ASP A 45 -7.87 3.83 -1.67
CA ASP A 45 -6.81 4.83 -1.72
C ASP A 45 -7.34 6.14 -2.30
N HIS A 46 -6.99 7.27 -1.70
CA HIS A 46 -7.47 8.58 -2.16
C HIS A 46 -6.50 9.18 -3.18
N ILE A 47 -7.02 9.63 -4.33
CA ILE A 47 -6.25 10.37 -5.34
C ILE A 47 -5.80 11.70 -4.74
N ILE A 48 -6.78 12.52 -4.33
CA ILE A 48 -6.58 13.70 -3.51
C ILE A 48 -6.71 13.26 -2.05
N GLN A 49 -5.61 13.35 -1.30
CA GLN A 49 -5.57 12.89 0.08
C GLN A 49 -6.50 13.69 1.01
N LYS A 50 -7.09 13.01 1.99
CA LYS A 50 -7.99 13.61 2.99
C LYS A 50 -7.36 14.82 3.69
N GLY A 51 -6.10 14.70 4.13
CA GLY A 51 -5.38 15.79 4.82
C GLY A 51 -5.06 17.00 3.94
N LYS A 52 -5.38 16.95 2.64
CA LYS A 52 -5.18 18.02 1.67
C LYS A 52 -6.49 18.43 0.98
N GLY A 53 -7.63 18.22 1.66
CA GLY A 53 -8.96 18.63 1.18
C GLY A 53 -9.68 17.60 0.31
N GLY A 54 -9.11 16.41 0.13
CA GLY A 54 -9.75 15.34 -0.63
C GLY A 54 -10.97 14.76 0.09
N ARG A 55 -12.10 14.70 -0.60
CA ARG A 55 -13.33 14.12 -0.05
C ARG A 55 -13.32 12.59 -0.18
N LYS A 56 -14.04 11.94 0.72
CA LYS A 56 -14.26 10.48 0.69
C LYS A 56 -15.42 10.16 -0.24
N GLU A 57 -15.17 10.35 -1.52
CA GLU A 57 -16.12 10.18 -2.62
C GLU A 57 -15.59 9.12 -3.58
N ALA A 58 -16.48 8.43 -4.28
CA ALA A 58 -16.07 7.27 -5.08
C ALA A 58 -15.12 7.72 -6.19
N GLU A 59 -15.40 8.86 -6.81
CA GLU A 59 -14.65 9.58 -7.85
C GLU A 59 -13.19 9.84 -7.44
N ASN A 60 -12.97 10.21 -6.18
CA ASN A 60 -11.64 10.50 -5.62
C ASN A 60 -10.92 9.25 -5.07
N CYS A 61 -11.49 8.06 -5.23
CA CYS A 61 -10.94 6.82 -4.72
C CYS A 61 -10.63 5.81 -5.81
N LEU A 62 -9.54 5.07 -5.59
CA LEU A 62 -9.12 3.90 -6.36
C LEU A 62 -8.89 2.71 -5.42
N PRO A 63 -9.06 1.47 -5.89
CA PRO A 63 -8.81 0.29 -5.07
C PRO A 63 -7.31 -0.01 -5.01
N ALA A 64 -6.77 -0.16 -3.81
CA ALA A 64 -5.37 -0.54 -3.60
C ALA A 64 -5.28 -1.72 -2.63
N CYS A 65 -4.43 -2.70 -2.93
CA CYS A 65 -4.15 -3.78 -1.99
C CYS A 65 -3.56 -3.20 -0.70
N LEU A 66 -3.79 -3.87 0.43
CA LEU A 66 -3.33 -3.40 1.74
C LEU A 66 -1.81 -3.19 1.78
N ARG A 67 -1.04 -3.98 1.03
CA ARG A 67 0.43 -3.87 0.95
C ARG A 67 0.85 -2.54 0.31
N CYS A 68 0.34 -2.22 -0.88
CA CYS A 68 0.65 -0.99 -1.59
C CYS A 68 0.11 0.25 -0.87
N ASN A 69 -1.13 0.19 -0.38
CA ASN A 69 -1.75 1.33 0.29
C ASN A 69 -0.93 1.78 1.53
N ARG A 70 -0.42 0.81 2.29
CA ARG A 70 0.46 1.04 3.46
C ARG A 70 1.84 1.58 3.09
N LEU A 71 2.41 1.17 1.95
CA LEU A 71 3.71 1.66 1.47
C LEU A 71 3.62 3.09 0.93
N ARG A 72 2.53 3.42 0.22
CA ARG A 72 2.29 4.75 -0.36
C ARG A 72 2.03 5.81 0.73
N TRP A 73 1.19 5.48 1.71
CA TRP A 73 0.75 6.41 2.76
C TRP A 73 0.21 7.71 2.17
N HIS A 74 0.72 8.88 2.61
CA HIS A 74 0.30 10.21 2.18
C HIS A 74 1.30 10.81 1.19
N ARG A 75 2.13 9.99 0.53
CA ARG A 75 3.10 10.50 -0.45
C ARG A 75 2.42 10.77 -1.79
N LYS A 76 2.79 11.87 -2.43
CA LYS A 76 2.34 12.28 -3.77
C LYS A 76 3.41 13.12 -4.44
N GLY A 77 3.31 13.33 -5.75
CA GLY A 77 4.26 14.17 -6.48
C GLY A 77 5.70 13.70 -6.29
N ASN A 78 6.61 14.62 -5.96
CA ASN A 78 8.04 14.32 -5.82
C ASN A 78 8.32 13.35 -4.66
N ASP A 79 7.65 13.48 -3.51
CA ASP A 79 7.83 12.55 -2.38
C ASP A 79 7.59 11.08 -2.76
N LEU A 80 6.65 10.83 -3.67
CA LEU A 80 6.37 9.48 -4.17
C LEU A 80 7.41 9.05 -5.20
N ARG A 81 7.78 9.94 -6.12
CA ARG A 81 8.82 9.68 -7.14
C ARG A 81 10.17 9.38 -6.49
N ASP A 82 10.55 10.15 -5.49
CA ASP A 82 11.79 9.98 -4.73
C ASP A 82 11.78 8.66 -3.97
N LEU A 83 10.66 8.30 -3.35
CA LEU A 83 10.52 6.98 -2.70
C LEU A 83 10.74 5.84 -3.71
N ILE A 84 10.14 5.93 -4.89
CA ILE A 84 10.28 4.91 -5.94
C ILE A 84 11.72 4.85 -6.44
N LEU A 85 12.34 6.00 -6.72
CA LEU A 85 13.73 6.10 -7.18
C LEU A 85 14.71 5.52 -6.15
N LEU A 86 14.57 5.89 -4.88
CA LEU A 86 15.37 5.32 -3.78
C LEU A 86 15.15 3.81 -3.66
N GLY A 87 13.91 3.34 -3.87
CA GLY A 87 13.59 1.92 -3.91
C GLY A 87 14.29 1.17 -5.04
N LEU A 88 14.37 1.77 -6.24
CA LEU A 88 15.10 1.23 -7.40
C LEU A 88 16.61 1.13 -7.11
N ILE A 89 17.23 2.23 -6.65
CA ILE A 89 18.65 2.26 -6.29
C ILE A 89 18.96 1.21 -5.22
N ALA A 90 18.15 1.15 -4.16
CA ALA A 90 18.33 0.19 -3.09
C ALA A 90 18.21 -1.27 -3.59
N LYS A 91 17.28 -1.55 -4.51
CA LYS A 91 17.10 -2.87 -5.11
C LYS A 91 18.33 -3.28 -5.93
N ASP A 92 18.90 -2.36 -6.70
CA ASP A 92 20.10 -2.60 -7.50
C ASP A 92 21.31 -2.87 -6.61
N GLU A 93 21.50 -2.08 -5.54
CA GLU A 93 22.58 -2.29 -4.58
C GLU A 93 22.48 -3.64 -3.86
N ILE A 94 21.25 -4.07 -3.51
CA ILE A 94 20.99 -5.41 -2.97
C ILE A 94 21.39 -6.48 -3.99
N LYS A 95 20.98 -6.34 -5.25
CA LYS A 95 21.27 -7.32 -6.31
C LYS A 95 22.78 -7.47 -6.56
N LYS A 96 23.53 -6.36 -6.48
CA LYS A 96 25.00 -6.35 -6.58
C LYS A 96 25.69 -6.96 -5.36
N GLY A 97 25.00 -7.12 -4.24
CA GLY A 97 25.60 -7.55 -2.98
C GLY A 97 26.57 -6.51 -2.38
N SER A 98 26.37 -5.24 -2.71
CA SER A 98 27.24 -4.15 -2.23
C SER A 98 27.15 -3.97 -0.72
N TYR A 99 28.09 -3.21 -0.15
CA TYR A 99 28.02 -2.83 1.27
C TYR A 99 26.70 -2.13 1.60
N ILE A 100 26.28 -1.17 0.77
CA ILE A 100 25.01 -0.45 0.94
C ILE A 100 23.83 -1.42 0.86
N GLY A 101 23.80 -2.32 -0.12
CA GLY A 101 22.74 -3.31 -0.27
C GLY A 101 22.56 -4.19 0.97
N LYS A 102 23.67 -4.63 1.57
CA LYS A 102 23.67 -5.42 2.82
C LYS A 102 23.12 -4.61 4.00
N GLU A 103 23.51 -3.34 4.14
CA GLU A 103 22.98 -2.47 5.20
C GLU A 103 21.49 -2.18 5.01
N VAL A 104 21.02 -1.99 3.78
CA VAL A 104 19.59 -1.82 3.48
C VAL A 104 18.79 -3.07 3.88
N LEU A 105 19.30 -4.28 3.63
CA LEU A 105 18.64 -5.52 4.07
C LEU A 105 18.51 -5.58 5.60
N LYS A 106 19.58 -5.25 6.34
CA LYS A 106 19.52 -5.17 7.81
C LYS A 106 18.47 -4.19 8.30
N LEU A 107 18.37 -3.01 7.66
CA LEU A 107 17.35 -2.00 7.98
C LEU A 107 15.94 -2.50 7.68
N LYS A 108 15.75 -3.20 6.55
CA LYS A 108 14.47 -3.82 6.18
C LYS A 108 14.03 -4.85 7.21
N ASP A 109 14.92 -5.76 7.61
CA ASP A 109 14.60 -6.82 8.57
C ASP A 109 14.27 -6.24 9.95
N LYS A 110 15.07 -5.27 10.41
CA LYS A 110 14.77 -4.53 11.66
C LYS A 110 13.40 -3.87 11.61
N ARG A 111 13.03 -3.26 10.48
CA ARG A 111 11.71 -2.63 10.31
C ARG A 111 10.57 -3.66 10.35
N ILE A 112 10.74 -4.81 9.69
CA ILE A 112 9.74 -5.89 9.70
C ILE A 112 9.50 -6.38 11.13
N GLU A 113 10.56 -6.61 11.90
CA GLU A 113 10.45 -7.07 13.30
C GLU A 113 9.79 -6.04 14.20
N VAL A 114 10.13 -4.75 14.06
CA VAL A 114 9.44 -3.66 14.78
C VAL A 114 7.95 -3.63 14.44
N ASN A 115 7.59 -3.79 13.17
CA ASN A 115 6.19 -3.80 12.75
C ASN A 115 5.42 -5.02 13.30
N LYS A 116 6.03 -6.21 13.33
CA LYS A 116 5.44 -7.42 13.93
C LYS A 116 5.17 -7.20 15.43
N LYS A 117 6.14 -6.68 16.18
CA LYS A 117 5.98 -6.37 17.61
C LYS A 117 4.84 -5.39 17.85
N ARG A 118 4.74 -4.33 17.04
CA ARG A 118 3.63 -3.36 17.15
C ARG A 118 2.26 -4.00 16.93
N ARG A 119 2.14 -4.94 15.98
CA ARG A 119 0.87 -5.64 15.72
C ARG A 119 0.47 -6.56 16.88
N ARG A 120 1.43 -7.29 17.45
CA ARG A 120 1.21 -8.18 18.61
C ARG A 120 0.81 -7.44 19.88
N ASN A 121 1.19 -6.17 20.03
CA ASN A 121 0.81 -5.36 21.18
C ASN A 121 -0.57 -4.68 21.01
N ILE A 122 -1.21 -4.81 19.85
CA ILE A 122 -2.53 -4.23 19.53
C ILE A 122 -3.61 -5.34 19.47
N SER A 123 -3.21 -6.60 19.28
CA SER A 123 -4.06 -7.80 19.44
C SER A 123 -4.18 -8.22 20.90
#